data_AF-A0A940XDN2-F1
#
_entry.id   AF-A0A940XDN2-F1
#
_cell.length_a   1.000
_cell.length_b   1.000
_cell.length_c   1.000
_cell.angle_alpha   90.00
_cell.angle_beta   90.00
_cell.angle_gamma   90.00
#
_symmetry.space_group_name_H-M   'P 1'
#
loop_
_entity.id
_entity.type
_entity.pdbx_description
1 polymer ?
#
loop_
_entity_poly.entity_id
_entity_poly.type
_entity_poly.pdbx_seq_one_letter_code
_entity_poly.pdbx_strand_id
1 'polypeptide(L)'
;MKKLLLITLVISLVACSSENDLDSTISNSTIKVKSFKSNPTPEDYLNMQYPKYMESVAFFKAEKSSSTKKIDAVWVNTYVPDLNFRTKLISIGAGREDAVIGDQYIDIDRNLQILDVSNSGISDVTGLTGFKSLAQLKINNNNLTKLAVSRMQTLRLLECQNNKIEFLNLGSLYLLEQLWCQNNMIDSIFFPENSTNLWGVWCYNNRLTSLELHTNTGVTDLFIQENKLTSLNTTQVINLKQINVSNNNWVTLNFNSNNTLISLWCTNNVLLSDLYIKSPNANNIINQDFTQNKYGLKVHVHENFLANAISIWPNYGNSIYVL
;
A
#
# COMPACT_ATOMS: atom_id res chain seq x y z
N MET A 1 -46.25 24.91 -10.11
CA MET A 1 -46.95 23.79 -9.47
C MET A 1 -46.13 22.51 -9.64
N LYS A 2 -45.26 22.17 -8.69
CA LYS A 2 -44.62 20.85 -8.54
C LYS A 2 -44.87 20.41 -7.10
N LYS A 3 -45.43 19.21 -6.94
CA LYS A 3 -45.97 18.67 -5.68
C LYS A 3 -44.85 18.41 -4.67
N LEU A 4 -45.02 18.98 -3.48
CA LEU A 4 -44.29 18.68 -2.26
C LEU A 4 -45.01 17.49 -1.59
N LEU A 5 -44.35 16.35 -1.41
CA LEU A 5 -44.91 15.22 -0.66
C LEU A 5 -44.22 15.20 0.71
N LEU A 6 -44.93 15.67 1.73
CA LEU A 6 -44.56 15.57 3.14
C LEU A 6 -45.25 14.31 3.69
N ILE A 7 -44.49 13.29 4.09
CA ILE A 7 -45.04 12.12 4.79
C ILE A 7 -44.66 12.24 6.26
N THR A 8 -45.64 12.60 7.08
CA THR A 8 -45.60 12.54 8.54
C THR A 8 -46.15 11.19 8.96
N LEU A 9 -45.36 10.35 9.63
CA LEU A 9 -45.85 9.10 10.22
C LEU A 9 -46.07 9.30 11.73
N VAL A 10 -47.35 9.25 12.11
CA VAL A 10 -47.83 9.17 13.49
C VAL A 10 -47.81 7.70 13.90
N ILE A 11 -47.11 7.35 14.97
CA ILE A 11 -47.31 6.06 15.65
C ILE A 11 -47.64 6.34 17.12
N SER A 12 -48.82 5.85 17.49
CA SER A 12 -49.53 5.95 18.74
C SER A 12 -48.76 5.30 19.89
N LEU A 13 -48.67 6.00 21.03
CA LEU A 13 -48.39 5.38 22.32
C LEU A 13 -49.61 4.55 22.77
N VAL A 14 -49.37 3.29 23.14
CA VAL A 14 -50.17 2.57 24.15
C VAL A 14 -49.18 1.95 25.13
N ALA A 15 -49.33 2.29 26.40
CA ALA A 15 -48.56 1.77 27.52
C ALA A 15 -49.46 0.89 28.41
N CYS A 16 -48.96 -0.29 28.79
CA CYS A 16 -49.23 -1.13 29.99
C CYS A 16 -48.79 -2.58 29.64
N SER A 17 -48.18 -3.42 30.48
CA SER A 17 -47.54 -3.36 31.81
C SER A 17 -46.96 -4.77 32.09
N SER A 18 -45.94 -4.84 32.95
CA SER A 18 -45.45 -5.97 33.79
C SER A 18 -44.84 -7.25 33.18
N GLU A 19 -43.52 -7.37 33.39
CA GLU A 19 -42.75 -8.53 33.91
C GLU A 19 -43.15 -9.97 33.53
N ASN A 20 -42.25 -10.66 32.80
CA ASN A 20 -41.51 -11.82 33.34
C ASN A 20 -40.45 -12.31 32.35
N ASP A 21 -39.24 -12.49 32.88
CA ASP A 21 -38.04 -13.01 32.23
C ASP A 21 -38.24 -14.40 31.62
N LEU A 22 -37.86 -14.55 30.34
CA LEU A 22 -37.31 -15.80 29.81
C LEU A 22 -36.23 -15.44 28.79
N ASP A 23 -35.01 -15.47 29.31
CA ASP A 23 -33.73 -15.38 28.62
C ASP A 23 -33.68 -16.35 27.43
N SER A 24 -33.71 -15.80 26.22
CA SER A 24 -33.30 -16.51 25.01
C SER A 24 -32.11 -15.76 24.43
N THR A 25 -30.94 -16.31 24.74
CA THR A 25 -29.62 -15.98 24.22
C THR A 25 -29.60 -16.07 22.69
N ILE A 26 -30.02 -15.00 22.01
CA ILE A 26 -29.55 -14.73 20.65
C ILE A 26 -28.20 -14.05 20.81
N SER A 27 -27.14 -14.86 20.78
CA SER A 27 -25.79 -14.34 20.63
C SER A 27 -25.74 -13.58 19.30
N ASN A 28 -25.78 -12.25 19.36
CA ASN A 28 -25.28 -11.41 18.29
C ASN A 28 -23.78 -11.67 18.19
N SER A 29 -23.42 -12.77 17.54
CA SER A 29 -22.10 -12.95 16.97
C SER A 29 -22.00 -11.94 15.84
N THR A 30 -21.66 -10.71 16.23
CA THR A 30 -21.14 -9.70 15.32
C THR A 30 -19.99 -10.40 14.60
N ILE A 31 -20.23 -10.84 13.37
CA ILE A 31 -19.17 -11.30 12.48
C ILE A 31 -18.24 -10.11 12.40
N LYS A 32 -17.11 -10.16 13.12
CA LYS A 32 -16.01 -9.24 12.91
C LYS A 32 -15.53 -9.55 11.50
N VAL A 33 -16.14 -8.92 10.49
CA VAL A 33 -15.52 -8.76 9.19
C VAL A 33 -14.14 -8.21 9.53
N LYS A 34 -13.08 -8.97 9.23
CA LYS A 34 -11.72 -8.52 9.45
C LYS A 34 -11.56 -7.25 8.62
N SER A 35 -11.78 -6.08 9.22
CA SER A 35 -11.70 -4.81 8.52
C SER A 35 -10.23 -4.59 8.19
N PHE A 36 -9.98 -4.26 6.93
CA PHE A 36 -8.64 -3.97 6.49
C PHE A 36 -8.17 -2.69 7.20
N LYS A 37 -6.91 -2.62 7.63
CA LYS A 37 -6.41 -1.41 8.32
C LYS A 37 -6.11 -0.32 7.29
N SER A 38 -6.30 0.94 7.66
CA SER A 38 -5.97 2.10 6.81
C SER A 38 -4.47 2.22 6.52
N ASN A 39 -3.62 1.65 7.39
CA ASN A 39 -2.16 1.57 7.26
C ASN A 39 -1.73 0.11 7.51
N PRO A 40 -1.91 -0.81 6.56
CA PRO A 40 -1.55 -2.22 6.78
C PRO A 40 -0.04 -2.40 6.90
N THR A 41 0.36 -3.34 7.74
CA THR A 41 1.73 -3.86 7.81
C THR A 41 1.82 -5.21 7.09
N PRO A 42 3.02 -5.69 6.74
CA PRO A 42 3.20 -7.04 6.21
C PRO A 42 2.56 -8.13 7.11
N GLU A 43 2.56 -7.91 8.43
CA GLU A 43 1.95 -8.80 9.42
C GLU A 43 0.41 -8.78 9.37
N ASP A 44 -0.19 -7.64 9.03
CA ASP A 44 -1.65 -7.57 8.83
C ASP A 44 -2.10 -8.40 7.62
N TYR A 45 -1.37 -8.30 6.50
CA TYR A 45 -1.62 -9.13 5.33
C TYR A 45 -1.47 -10.63 5.62
N LEU A 46 -0.47 -11.00 6.43
CA LEU A 46 -0.26 -12.38 6.86
C LEU A 46 -1.43 -12.90 7.72
N ASN A 47 -1.84 -12.14 8.72
CA ASN A 47 -2.95 -12.49 9.64
C ASN A 47 -4.32 -12.53 8.94
N MET A 48 -4.48 -11.77 7.86
CA MET A 48 -5.64 -11.81 6.99
C MET A 48 -5.57 -12.91 5.93
N GLN A 49 -4.41 -13.57 5.76
CA GLN A 49 -4.14 -14.50 4.66
C GLN A 49 -4.47 -13.89 3.29
N TYR A 50 -4.08 -12.63 3.08
CA TYR A 50 -4.41 -11.93 1.85
C TYR A 50 -3.79 -12.66 0.64
N PRO A 51 -4.59 -13.10 -0.37
CA PRO A 51 -4.12 -14.05 -1.37
C PRO A 51 -2.82 -13.65 -2.09
N LYS A 52 -2.77 -12.40 -2.60
CA LYS A 52 -1.58 -11.87 -3.29
C LYS A 52 -0.34 -11.83 -2.42
N TYR A 53 -0.50 -11.49 -1.13
CA TYR A 53 0.62 -11.48 -0.19
C TYR A 53 1.08 -12.91 0.14
N MET A 54 0.14 -13.84 0.31
CA MET A 54 0.46 -15.25 0.55
C MET A 54 1.15 -15.92 -0.64
N GLU A 55 0.81 -15.55 -1.88
CA GLU A 55 1.52 -15.97 -3.10
C GLU A 55 2.98 -15.53 -3.06
N SER A 56 3.26 -14.26 -2.77
CA SER A 56 4.64 -13.77 -2.65
C SER A 56 5.38 -14.45 -1.49
N VAL A 57 4.74 -14.65 -0.32
CA VAL A 57 5.34 -15.38 0.81
C VAL A 57 5.68 -16.83 0.44
N ALA A 58 4.78 -17.52 -0.25
CA ALA A 58 5.01 -18.88 -0.72
C ALA A 58 6.17 -18.94 -1.70
N PHE A 59 6.26 -17.98 -2.63
CA PHE A 59 7.39 -17.86 -3.56
C PHE A 59 8.72 -17.71 -2.82
N PHE A 60 8.85 -16.75 -1.90
CA PHE A 60 10.12 -16.56 -1.19
C PHE A 60 10.46 -17.69 -0.22
N LYS A 61 9.46 -18.40 0.34
CA LYS A 61 9.69 -19.64 1.09
C LYS A 61 10.22 -20.75 0.19
N ALA A 62 9.69 -20.89 -1.03
CA ALA A 62 10.16 -21.85 -2.01
C ALA A 62 11.57 -21.52 -2.52
N GLU A 63 11.91 -20.24 -2.69
CA GLU A 63 13.28 -19.83 -3.04
C GLU A 63 14.27 -20.08 -1.89
N LYS A 64 13.85 -19.80 -0.66
CA LYS A 64 14.67 -20.15 0.52
C LYS A 64 14.86 -21.66 0.65
N SER A 65 13.89 -22.50 0.26
CA SER A 65 14.08 -23.96 0.25
C SER A 65 14.83 -24.45 -1.00
N SER A 66 14.69 -23.79 -2.16
CA SER A 66 15.45 -24.10 -3.37
C SER A 66 16.94 -23.81 -3.20
N SER A 67 17.32 -22.82 -2.38
CA SER A 67 18.72 -22.58 -1.97
C SER A 67 19.35 -23.74 -1.18
N THR A 68 18.56 -24.73 -0.71
CA THR A 68 19.10 -26.00 -0.18
C THR A 68 19.45 -27.01 -1.27
N LYS A 69 18.94 -26.85 -2.51
CA LYS A 69 19.53 -27.35 -3.75
C LYS A 69 20.46 -26.26 -4.31
N LYS A 70 21.59 -26.06 -3.64
CA LYS A 70 22.65 -25.10 -3.99
C LYS A 70 22.81 -24.95 -5.53
N ILE A 71 22.38 -23.82 -6.08
CA ILE A 71 23.20 -23.20 -7.11
C ILE A 71 24.40 -22.69 -6.33
N ASP A 72 25.60 -23.15 -6.65
CA ASP A 72 26.79 -22.76 -5.89
C ASP A 72 26.92 -21.22 -5.86
N ALA A 73 27.22 -20.69 -4.67
CA ALA A 73 27.45 -19.26 -4.48
C ALA A 73 28.52 -18.77 -5.46
N VAL A 74 28.24 -17.65 -6.13
CA VAL A 74 29.20 -17.04 -7.07
C VAL A 74 29.76 -15.80 -6.39
N TRP A 75 30.90 -15.99 -5.74
CA TRP A 75 31.61 -14.94 -5.03
C TRP A 75 32.22 -13.94 -6.02
N VAL A 76 31.88 -12.67 -5.85
CA VAL A 76 32.45 -11.58 -6.65
C VAL A 76 33.01 -10.51 -5.73
N ASN A 77 34.28 -10.16 -5.96
CA ASN A 77 34.92 -9.10 -5.20
C ASN A 77 34.26 -7.75 -5.50
N THR A 78 33.74 -7.08 -4.47
CA THR A 78 32.89 -5.90 -4.59
C THR A 78 33.31 -4.83 -3.60
N TYR A 79 33.44 -3.60 -4.08
CA TYR A 79 33.68 -2.43 -3.24
C TYR A 79 32.44 -2.10 -2.41
N VAL A 80 32.57 -2.13 -1.09
CA VAL A 80 31.48 -1.86 -0.14
C VAL A 80 32.02 -0.92 0.94
N PRO A 81 31.99 0.41 0.76
CA PRO A 81 32.64 1.38 1.66
C PRO A 81 31.98 1.56 3.02
N ASP A 82 30.67 1.32 3.13
CA ASP A 82 29.93 1.44 4.39
C ASP A 82 30.27 0.26 5.32
N LEU A 83 30.82 0.58 6.50
CA LEU A 83 31.21 -0.43 7.49
C LEU A 83 30.01 -1.25 7.98
N ASN A 84 28.87 -0.60 8.23
CA ASN A 84 27.68 -1.28 8.70
C ASN A 84 27.12 -2.22 7.63
N PHE A 85 27.14 -1.79 6.35
CA PHE A 85 26.71 -2.64 5.24
C PHE A 85 27.63 -3.84 5.09
N ARG A 86 28.96 -3.64 5.07
CA ARG A 86 29.93 -4.75 5.04
C ARG A 86 29.72 -5.74 6.18
N THR A 87 29.71 -5.26 7.41
CA THR A 87 29.56 -6.11 8.60
C THR A 87 28.23 -6.85 8.56
N LYS A 88 27.15 -6.20 8.12
CA LYS A 88 25.85 -6.86 7.97
C LYS A 88 25.90 -7.97 6.93
N LEU A 89 26.46 -7.71 5.74
CA LEU A 89 26.60 -8.70 4.68
C LEU A 89 27.38 -9.94 5.15
N ILE A 90 28.49 -9.73 5.86
CA ILE A 90 29.30 -10.83 6.43
C ILE A 90 28.49 -11.60 7.47
N SER A 91 27.86 -10.90 8.42
CA SER A 91 27.13 -11.55 9.53
C SER A 91 25.95 -12.42 9.08
N ILE A 92 25.31 -12.09 7.95
CA ILE A 92 24.19 -12.85 7.39
C ILE A 92 24.63 -13.87 6.33
N GLY A 93 25.94 -14.01 6.07
CA GLY A 93 26.50 -14.93 5.08
C GLY A 93 26.29 -14.51 3.63
N ALA A 94 25.87 -13.26 3.38
CA ALA A 94 25.74 -12.67 2.04
C ALA A 94 27.08 -12.15 1.48
N GLY A 95 28.09 -12.03 2.35
CA GLY A 95 29.45 -11.66 2.01
C GLY A 95 30.48 -12.40 2.86
N ARG A 96 31.74 -12.38 2.44
CA ARG A 96 32.89 -12.82 3.22
C ARG A 96 34.05 -11.84 3.02
N GLU A 97 34.91 -11.73 4.02
CA GLU A 97 36.13 -10.93 3.89
C GLU A 97 36.95 -11.44 2.70
N ASP A 98 37.49 -10.50 1.93
CA ASP A 98 38.48 -10.82 0.92
C ASP A 98 39.84 -11.09 1.60
N ALA A 99 40.85 -11.45 0.80
CA ALA A 99 42.18 -11.71 1.34
C ALA A 99 42.93 -10.42 1.76
N VAL A 100 42.41 -9.24 1.41
CA VAL A 100 43.11 -7.96 1.54
C VAL A 100 42.46 -7.12 2.65
N ILE A 101 42.94 -7.33 3.87
CA ILE A 101 42.42 -6.64 5.06
C ILE A 101 42.50 -5.11 4.88
N GLY A 102 41.35 -4.44 4.92
CA GLY A 102 41.24 -2.99 5.10
C GLY A 102 41.03 -2.15 3.84
N ASP A 103 40.93 -2.76 2.65
CA ASP A 103 40.71 -2.02 1.38
C ASP A 103 39.23 -1.71 1.08
N GLN A 104 38.32 -2.13 1.96
CA GLN A 104 36.85 -1.97 1.87
C GLN A 104 36.18 -2.84 0.79
N TYR A 105 36.87 -3.87 0.31
CA TYR A 105 36.31 -4.87 -0.56
C TYR A 105 35.86 -6.12 0.22
N ILE A 106 34.81 -6.78 -0.27
CA ILE A 106 34.37 -8.10 0.21
C ILE A 106 33.91 -8.93 -0.99
N ASP A 107 34.01 -10.25 -0.86
CA ASP A 107 33.36 -11.18 -1.77
C ASP A 107 31.87 -11.27 -1.42
N ILE A 108 30.97 -10.88 -2.32
CA ILE A 108 29.52 -11.07 -2.15
C ILE A 108 29.02 -12.24 -2.98
N ASP A 109 27.95 -12.91 -2.53
CA ASP A 109 27.28 -13.91 -3.35
C ASP A 109 26.37 -13.25 -4.39
N ARG A 110 26.86 -13.17 -5.64
CA ARG A 110 26.13 -12.57 -6.76
C ARG A 110 24.76 -13.23 -7.02
N ASN A 111 24.62 -14.51 -6.67
CA ASN A 111 23.42 -15.31 -6.91
C ASN A 111 22.40 -15.26 -5.77
N LEU A 112 22.69 -14.51 -4.70
CA LEU A 112 21.78 -14.36 -3.58
C LEU A 112 20.42 -13.82 -4.06
N GLN A 113 19.35 -14.50 -3.68
CA GLN A 113 17.97 -14.15 -4.06
C GLN A 113 17.25 -13.33 -3.00
N ILE A 114 17.63 -13.47 -1.74
CA ILE A 114 16.99 -12.80 -0.60
C ILE A 114 18.08 -12.10 0.21
N LEU A 115 17.98 -10.78 0.31
CA LEU A 115 18.88 -9.96 1.12
C LEU A 115 18.09 -9.17 2.14
N ASP A 116 18.41 -9.38 3.43
CA ASP A 116 17.86 -8.59 4.54
C ASP A 116 18.98 -7.92 5.33
N VAL A 117 19.11 -6.61 5.09
CA VAL A 117 20.09 -5.73 5.74
C VAL A 117 19.39 -4.64 6.56
N SER A 118 18.16 -4.93 7.00
CA SER A 118 17.34 -3.99 7.77
C SER A 118 17.95 -3.70 9.15
N ASN A 119 17.59 -2.57 9.75
CA ASN A 119 17.96 -2.18 11.12
C ASN A 119 19.48 -2.22 11.38
N SER A 120 20.28 -1.79 10.40
CA SER A 120 21.74 -1.95 10.45
C SER A 120 22.49 -0.63 10.48
N GLY A 121 21.80 0.52 10.50
CA GLY A 121 22.44 1.84 10.51
C GLY A 121 23.21 2.16 9.23
N ILE A 122 22.87 1.51 8.11
CA ILE A 122 23.54 1.66 6.81
C ILE A 122 23.21 3.04 6.24
N SER A 123 24.23 3.74 5.75
CA SER A 123 24.07 5.05 5.11
C SER A 123 24.46 5.05 3.63
N ASP A 124 25.30 4.09 3.21
CA ASP A 124 25.70 3.88 1.82
C ASP A 124 25.59 2.39 1.43
N VAL A 125 24.96 2.14 0.29
CA VAL A 125 24.72 0.79 -0.28
C VAL A 125 25.55 0.54 -1.53
N THR A 126 26.63 1.29 -1.71
CA THR A 126 27.64 1.00 -2.73
C THR A 126 28.06 -0.47 -2.64
N GLY A 127 28.01 -1.16 -3.78
CA GLY A 127 28.16 -2.61 -3.88
C GLY A 127 26.87 -3.40 -4.06
N LEU A 128 25.70 -2.85 -3.69
CA LEU A 128 24.39 -3.53 -3.80
C LEU A 128 24.07 -4.01 -5.22
N THR A 129 24.48 -3.26 -6.25
CA THR A 129 24.23 -3.65 -7.66
C THR A 129 25.02 -4.87 -8.12
N GLY A 130 25.94 -5.38 -7.29
CA GLY A 130 26.69 -6.61 -7.54
C GLY A 130 25.86 -7.88 -7.39
N PHE A 131 24.79 -7.84 -6.58
CA PHE A 131 23.81 -8.91 -6.46
C PHE A 131 22.88 -8.95 -7.68
N LYS A 132 23.05 -9.93 -8.57
CA LYS A 132 22.36 -9.98 -9.87
C LYS A 132 21.06 -10.77 -9.86
N SER A 133 20.84 -11.59 -8.83
CA SER A 133 19.70 -12.51 -8.74
C SER A 133 18.71 -12.14 -7.63
N LEU A 134 18.85 -10.97 -7.00
CA LEU A 134 17.97 -10.57 -5.89
C LEU A 134 16.51 -10.47 -6.34
N ALA A 135 15.67 -11.28 -5.73
CA ALA A 135 14.23 -11.24 -5.85
C ALA A 135 13.58 -10.51 -4.67
N GLN A 136 14.22 -10.52 -3.50
CA GLN A 136 13.77 -9.83 -2.29
C GLN A 136 14.89 -8.98 -1.70
N LEU A 137 14.62 -7.68 -1.53
CA LEU A 137 15.51 -6.75 -0.84
C LEU A 137 14.76 -6.09 0.32
N LYS A 138 15.24 -6.35 1.53
CA LYS A 138 14.83 -5.65 2.75
C LYS A 138 15.98 -4.80 3.26
N ILE A 139 15.75 -3.50 3.29
CA ILE A 139 16.71 -2.48 3.69
C ILE A 139 16.08 -1.38 4.55
N ASN A 140 14.95 -1.71 5.17
CA ASN A 140 14.21 -0.78 6.02
C ASN A 140 14.94 -0.44 7.32
N ASN A 141 14.57 0.69 7.93
CA ASN A 141 15.15 1.18 9.18
C ASN A 141 16.68 1.38 9.08
N ASN A 142 17.10 2.15 8.09
CA ASN A 142 18.50 2.55 7.88
C ASN A 142 18.55 4.08 7.69
N ASN A 143 19.71 4.62 7.31
CA ASN A 143 19.95 6.05 7.16
C ASN A 143 20.13 6.48 5.70
N LEU A 144 19.57 5.72 4.75
CA LEU A 144 19.81 5.94 3.32
C LEU A 144 19.16 7.24 2.84
N THR A 145 19.92 8.09 2.17
CA THR A 145 19.41 9.24 1.42
C THR A 145 19.16 8.93 -0.06
N LYS A 146 19.83 7.89 -0.58
CA LYS A 146 19.73 7.42 -1.95
C LYS A 146 19.67 5.89 -1.97
N LEU A 147 18.91 5.35 -2.91
CA LEU A 147 18.81 3.91 -3.13
C LEU A 147 18.85 3.61 -4.63
N ALA A 148 19.93 2.96 -5.08
CA ALA A 148 20.15 2.63 -6.48
C ALA A 148 19.72 1.18 -6.79
N VAL A 149 18.45 1.00 -7.18
CA VAL A 149 17.86 -0.33 -7.49
C VAL A 149 17.50 -0.51 -8.97
N SER A 150 17.67 0.50 -9.82
CA SER A 150 17.22 0.48 -11.22
C SER A 150 17.80 -0.66 -12.09
N ARG A 151 18.90 -1.29 -11.67
CA ARG A 151 19.52 -2.43 -12.38
C ARG A 151 19.13 -3.80 -11.82
N MET A 152 18.25 -3.86 -10.82
CA MET A 152 17.87 -5.09 -10.11
C MET A 152 16.61 -5.72 -10.72
N GLN A 153 16.63 -6.02 -12.01
CA GLN A 153 15.44 -6.39 -12.80
C GLN A 153 14.73 -7.68 -12.34
N THR A 154 15.38 -8.49 -11.51
CA THR A 154 14.82 -9.68 -10.87
C THR A 154 13.99 -9.38 -9.62
N LEU A 155 14.02 -8.13 -9.13
CA LEU A 155 13.44 -7.75 -7.86
C LEU A 155 11.91 -7.81 -7.91
N ARG A 156 11.32 -8.57 -6.98
CA ARG A 156 9.87 -8.76 -6.82
C ARG A 156 9.35 -8.07 -5.56
N LEU A 157 10.17 -7.99 -4.51
CA LEU A 157 9.83 -7.28 -3.27
C LEU A 157 10.94 -6.29 -2.89
N LEU A 158 10.53 -5.04 -2.65
CA LEU A 158 11.39 -3.99 -2.10
C LEU A 158 10.79 -3.42 -0.82
N GLU A 159 11.48 -3.62 0.30
CA GLU A 159 11.21 -2.97 1.60
C GLU A 159 12.33 -1.97 1.91
N CYS A 160 12.02 -0.67 1.80
CA CYS A 160 12.96 0.43 2.04
C CYS A 160 12.37 1.53 2.95
N GLN A 161 11.29 1.21 3.67
CA GLN A 161 10.63 2.11 4.61
C GLN A 161 11.55 2.57 5.74
N ASN A 162 11.22 3.72 6.35
CA ASN A 162 11.98 4.30 7.47
C ASN A 162 13.46 4.54 7.09
N ASN A 163 13.66 5.29 6.01
CA ASN A 163 14.96 5.82 5.59
C ASN A 163 14.80 7.34 5.36
N LYS A 164 15.71 7.95 4.62
CA LYS A 164 15.67 9.37 4.22
C LYS A 164 15.72 9.51 2.70
N ILE A 165 15.18 8.53 1.97
CA ILE A 165 15.26 8.47 0.50
C ILE A 165 14.44 9.62 -0.08
N GLU A 166 15.04 10.40 -0.97
CA GLU A 166 14.38 11.55 -1.63
C GLU A 166 13.82 11.21 -3.02
N PHE A 167 14.42 10.22 -3.68
CA PHE A 167 14.07 9.82 -5.03
C PHE A 167 14.16 8.30 -5.19
N LEU A 168 13.15 7.71 -5.83
CA LEU A 168 13.13 6.27 -6.08
C LEU A 168 12.82 5.96 -7.55
N ASN A 169 13.82 5.42 -8.25
CA ASN A 169 13.68 4.99 -9.64
C ASN A 169 13.52 3.48 -9.74
N LEU A 170 12.32 3.06 -10.15
CA LEU A 170 11.89 1.67 -10.32
C LEU A 170 11.58 1.35 -11.80
N GLY A 171 11.86 2.26 -12.74
CA GLY A 171 11.38 2.20 -14.12
C GLY A 171 11.75 0.95 -14.91
N SER A 172 12.76 0.20 -14.46
CA SER A 172 13.20 -1.06 -15.08
C SER A 172 12.84 -2.30 -14.28
N LEU A 173 12.09 -2.17 -13.18
CA LEU A 173 11.72 -3.26 -12.29
C LEU A 173 10.37 -3.90 -12.68
N TYR A 174 10.27 -4.42 -13.90
CA TYR A 174 9.01 -4.97 -14.43
C TYR A 174 8.49 -6.21 -13.68
N LEU A 175 9.33 -6.87 -12.88
CA LEU A 175 8.95 -7.99 -12.01
C LEU A 175 8.54 -7.55 -10.60
N LEU A 176 8.63 -6.26 -10.27
CA LEU A 176 8.28 -5.77 -8.94
C LEU A 176 6.79 -6.02 -8.65
N GLU A 177 6.51 -6.67 -7.54
CA GLU A 177 5.16 -7.00 -7.06
C GLU A 177 4.75 -6.11 -5.88
N GLN A 178 5.70 -5.83 -4.99
CA GLN A 178 5.47 -5.14 -3.73
C GLN A 178 6.52 -4.05 -3.50
N LEU A 179 6.05 -2.83 -3.26
CA LEU A 179 6.88 -1.70 -2.86
C LEU A 179 6.44 -1.16 -1.49
N TRP A 180 7.30 -1.33 -0.49
CA TRP A 180 7.17 -0.71 0.82
C TRP A 180 8.22 0.39 0.97
N CYS A 181 7.80 1.65 0.90
CA CYS A 181 8.69 2.82 0.94
C CYS A 181 8.15 3.97 1.79
N GLN A 182 7.19 3.67 2.68
CA GLN A 182 6.64 4.65 3.61
C GLN A 182 7.69 5.25 4.54
N ASN A 183 7.36 6.39 5.16
CA ASN A 183 8.21 7.08 6.13
C ASN A 183 9.60 7.36 5.55
N ASN A 184 9.64 8.03 4.41
CA ASN A 184 10.84 8.50 3.77
C ASN A 184 10.69 9.99 3.47
N MET A 185 11.52 10.51 2.57
CA MET A 185 11.54 11.89 2.14
C MET A 185 11.23 11.99 0.64
N ILE A 186 10.52 11.00 0.07
CA ILE A 186 10.42 10.81 -1.37
C ILE A 186 9.57 11.92 -1.99
N ASP A 187 10.19 12.68 -2.90
CA ASP A 187 9.54 13.72 -3.68
C ASP A 187 8.96 13.16 -4.99
N SER A 188 9.55 12.09 -5.55
CA SER A 188 9.01 11.40 -6.73
C SER A 188 9.41 9.93 -6.82
N ILE A 189 8.50 9.10 -7.34
CA ILE A 189 8.72 7.69 -7.67
C ILE A 189 8.52 7.50 -9.17
N PHE A 190 9.47 6.83 -9.84
CA PHE A 190 9.33 6.45 -11.24
C PHE A 190 9.02 4.95 -11.34
N PHE A 191 7.80 4.59 -11.71
CA PHE A 191 7.36 3.20 -11.82
C PHE A 191 7.71 2.60 -13.20
N PRO A 192 7.83 1.26 -13.29
CA PRO A 192 7.89 0.61 -14.60
C PRO A 192 6.54 0.79 -15.31
N GLU A 193 6.58 1.25 -16.56
CA GLU A 193 5.37 1.42 -17.37
C GLU A 193 4.74 0.07 -17.76
N ASN A 194 3.40 0.01 -17.76
CA ASN A 194 2.62 -1.16 -18.19
C ASN A 194 2.93 -2.44 -17.39
N SER A 195 3.34 -2.31 -16.12
CA SER A 195 3.60 -3.48 -15.27
C SER A 195 2.28 -4.13 -14.81
N THR A 196 2.16 -5.44 -15.03
CA THR A 196 1.04 -6.25 -14.55
C THR A 196 1.35 -6.97 -13.23
N ASN A 197 2.61 -6.96 -12.78
CA ASN A 197 3.05 -7.66 -11.57
C ASN A 197 2.87 -6.81 -10.31
N LEU A 198 3.06 -5.50 -10.42
CA LEU A 198 3.00 -4.59 -9.28
C LEU A 198 1.58 -4.54 -8.73
N TRP A 199 1.33 -5.19 -7.59
CA TRP A 199 0.01 -5.26 -6.99
C TRP A 199 -0.13 -4.37 -5.76
N GLY A 200 0.97 -4.16 -5.01
CA GLY A 200 0.96 -3.44 -3.74
C GLY A 200 1.97 -2.30 -3.69
N VAL A 201 1.48 -1.10 -3.39
CA VAL A 201 2.28 0.13 -3.25
C VAL A 201 1.94 0.81 -1.93
N TRP A 202 2.91 0.84 -1.01
CA TRP A 202 2.83 1.56 0.26
C TRP A 202 3.90 2.67 0.27
N CYS A 203 3.48 3.90 -0.02
CA CYS A 203 4.35 5.08 -0.07
C CYS A 203 3.83 6.25 0.78
N TYR A 204 3.06 5.95 1.82
CA TYR A 204 2.54 6.94 2.76
C TYR A 204 3.64 7.62 3.59
N ASN A 205 3.33 8.79 4.15
CA ASN A 205 4.27 9.61 4.93
C ASN A 205 5.57 9.89 4.14
N ASN A 206 5.40 10.59 3.02
CA ASN A 206 6.46 11.04 2.12
C ASN A 206 6.18 12.50 1.72
N ARG A 207 6.82 13.01 0.66
CA ARG A 207 6.66 14.40 0.19
C ARG A 207 6.06 14.48 -1.22
N LEU A 208 5.44 13.41 -1.70
CA LEU A 208 4.95 13.31 -3.07
C LEU A 208 3.92 14.41 -3.37
N THR A 209 4.12 15.15 -4.47
CA THR A 209 3.16 16.13 -5.00
C THR A 209 2.36 15.61 -6.19
N SER A 210 2.91 14.62 -6.89
CA SER A 210 2.23 13.84 -7.93
C SER A 210 2.60 12.36 -7.81
N LEU A 211 1.77 11.49 -8.39
CA LEU A 211 2.04 10.06 -8.50
C LEU A 211 1.52 9.55 -9.84
N GLU A 212 2.43 9.15 -10.71
CA GLU A 212 2.09 8.59 -12.02
C GLU A 212 2.19 7.06 -11.96
N LEU A 213 1.04 6.38 -12.08
CA LEU A 213 0.96 4.92 -12.04
C LEU A 213 0.97 4.28 -13.44
N HIS A 214 0.96 5.09 -14.51
CA HIS A 214 0.85 4.65 -15.91
C HIS A 214 -0.27 3.59 -16.09
N THR A 215 -0.08 2.61 -16.97
CA THR A 215 -1.02 1.49 -17.19
C THR A 215 -0.68 0.29 -16.30
N ASN A 216 -0.37 0.52 -15.01
CA ASN A 216 -0.03 -0.56 -14.09
C ASN A 216 -1.30 -1.24 -13.57
N THR A 217 -1.95 -1.99 -14.46
CA THR A 217 -3.24 -2.66 -14.22
C THR A 217 -3.17 -3.72 -13.12
N GLY A 218 -1.97 -4.14 -12.71
CA GLY A 218 -1.76 -5.06 -11.59
C GLY A 218 -2.09 -4.48 -10.22
N VAL A 219 -2.06 -3.15 -10.06
CA VAL A 219 -2.17 -2.50 -8.73
C VAL A 219 -3.57 -2.70 -8.16
N THR A 220 -3.63 -3.42 -7.04
CA THR A 220 -4.86 -3.65 -6.25
C THR A 220 -4.86 -2.86 -4.94
N ASP A 221 -3.68 -2.57 -4.39
CA ASP A 221 -3.49 -1.99 -3.07
C ASP A 221 -2.60 -0.76 -3.17
N LEU A 222 -3.15 0.43 -2.87
CA LEU A 222 -2.47 1.71 -3.02
C LEU A 222 -2.61 2.58 -1.75
N PHE A 223 -1.55 2.71 -0.98
CA PHE A 223 -1.53 3.46 0.28
C PHE A 223 -0.59 4.66 0.16
N ILE A 224 -1.18 5.85 0.02
CA ILE A 224 -0.50 7.10 -0.38
C ILE A 224 -0.80 8.27 0.56
N GLN A 225 -1.44 7.99 1.70
CA GLN A 225 -1.79 8.98 2.72
C GLN A 225 -0.57 9.72 3.27
N GLU A 226 -0.78 10.88 3.88
CA GLU A 226 0.29 11.70 4.47
C GLU A 226 1.35 12.08 3.42
N ASN A 227 0.89 12.67 2.32
CA ASN A 227 1.72 13.25 1.27
C ASN A 227 1.22 14.67 0.95
N LYS A 228 1.66 15.23 -0.17
CA LYS A 228 1.25 16.57 -0.65
C LYS A 228 0.57 16.49 -2.02
N LEU A 229 -0.04 15.35 -2.33
CA LEU A 229 -0.58 15.07 -3.65
C LEU A 229 -1.77 15.98 -3.95
N THR A 230 -1.81 16.53 -5.16
CA THR A 230 -2.89 17.41 -5.63
C THR A 230 -3.76 16.76 -6.71
N SER A 231 -3.25 15.71 -7.36
CA SER A 231 -3.93 14.98 -8.44
C SER A 231 -3.48 13.53 -8.50
N LEU A 232 -4.39 12.63 -8.85
CA LEU A 232 -4.12 11.22 -9.10
C LEU A 232 -4.99 10.73 -10.26
N ASN A 233 -4.37 10.13 -11.27
CA ASN A 233 -5.10 9.49 -12.36
C ASN A 233 -5.12 7.97 -12.16
N THR A 234 -6.27 7.41 -11.81
CA THR A 234 -6.48 5.96 -11.62
C THR A 234 -7.24 5.31 -12.77
N THR A 235 -7.48 6.01 -13.88
CA THR A 235 -8.32 5.52 -14.99
C THR A 235 -7.79 4.25 -15.65
N GLN A 236 -6.48 4.03 -15.60
CA GLN A 236 -5.81 2.83 -16.12
C GLN A 236 -5.50 1.78 -15.04
N VAL A 237 -5.76 2.09 -13.76
CA VAL A 237 -5.53 1.19 -12.61
C VAL A 237 -6.85 0.52 -12.22
N ILE A 238 -7.43 -0.18 -13.19
CA ILE A 238 -8.84 -0.64 -13.13
C ILE A 238 -9.11 -1.72 -12.07
N ASN A 239 -8.08 -2.43 -11.60
CA ASN A 239 -8.18 -3.52 -10.62
C ASN A 239 -7.99 -3.06 -9.17
N LEU A 240 -7.99 -1.74 -8.92
CA LEU A 240 -7.81 -1.17 -7.59
C LEU A 240 -8.91 -1.66 -6.62
N LYS A 241 -8.52 -2.30 -5.53
CA LYS A 241 -9.41 -2.81 -4.48
C LYS A 241 -9.36 -1.97 -3.21
N GLN A 242 -8.18 -1.46 -2.89
CA GLN A 242 -7.93 -0.76 -1.63
C GLN A 242 -7.13 0.50 -1.89
N ILE A 243 -7.61 1.63 -1.39
CA ILE A 243 -6.88 2.89 -1.47
C ILE A 243 -7.04 3.74 -0.22
N ASN A 244 -5.93 4.32 0.24
CA ASN A 244 -5.94 5.36 1.27
C ASN A 244 -5.34 6.65 0.70
N VAL A 245 -6.19 7.67 0.56
CA VAL A 245 -5.89 9.01 0.03
C VAL A 245 -5.97 10.08 1.12
N SER A 246 -5.98 9.68 2.39
CA SER A 246 -6.12 10.62 3.52
C SER A 246 -4.94 11.59 3.62
N ASN A 247 -5.13 12.72 4.29
CA ASN A 247 -4.05 13.68 4.61
C ASN A 247 -3.22 14.10 3.37
N ASN A 248 -3.88 14.68 2.37
CA ASN A 248 -3.27 15.18 1.14
C ASN A 248 -3.96 16.50 0.70
N ASN A 249 -3.52 17.07 -0.43
CA ASN A 249 -3.96 18.38 -0.93
C ASN A 249 -4.93 18.25 -2.12
N TRP A 250 -5.80 17.23 -2.11
CA TRP A 250 -6.76 17.02 -3.20
C TRP A 250 -7.78 18.14 -3.28
N VAL A 251 -8.12 18.56 -4.49
CA VAL A 251 -9.31 19.38 -4.74
C VAL A 251 -10.46 18.49 -5.23
N THR A 252 -10.15 17.56 -6.12
CA THR A 252 -11.09 16.56 -6.64
C THR A 252 -10.45 15.18 -6.68
N LEU A 253 -11.27 14.15 -6.54
CA LEU A 253 -10.88 12.76 -6.71
C LEU A 253 -11.91 12.05 -7.58
N ASN A 254 -11.45 11.19 -8.49
CA ASN A 254 -12.32 10.47 -9.41
C ASN A 254 -11.93 9.00 -9.51
N PHE A 255 -12.82 8.14 -9.05
CA PHE A 255 -12.70 6.70 -9.05
C PHE A 255 -13.76 6.01 -9.93
N ASN A 256 -14.34 6.73 -10.90
CA ASN A 256 -15.38 6.20 -11.79
C ASN A 256 -14.93 4.98 -12.63
N SER A 257 -13.62 4.80 -12.81
CA SER A 257 -13.05 3.66 -13.53
C SER A 257 -12.69 2.48 -12.61
N ASN A 258 -12.72 2.65 -11.29
CA ASN A 258 -12.21 1.70 -10.31
C ASN A 258 -13.34 0.85 -9.71
N ASN A 259 -13.99 0.05 -10.56
CA ASN A 259 -15.20 -0.72 -10.23
C ASN A 259 -14.96 -1.88 -9.22
N THR A 260 -13.70 -2.15 -8.85
CA THR A 260 -13.31 -3.23 -7.93
C THR A 260 -13.02 -2.73 -6.51
N LEU A 261 -13.21 -1.44 -6.22
CA LEU A 261 -12.93 -0.85 -4.90
C LEU A 261 -13.81 -1.43 -3.79
N ILE A 262 -13.17 -1.84 -2.70
CA ILE A 262 -13.78 -2.44 -1.49
C ILE A 262 -13.40 -1.62 -0.24
N SER A 263 -12.25 -0.95 -0.26
CA SER A 263 -11.76 -0.11 0.84
C SER A 263 -11.33 1.27 0.33
N LEU A 264 -11.87 2.36 0.91
CA LEU A 264 -11.55 3.74 0.56
C LEU A 264 -11.46 4.62 1.81
N TRP A 265 -10.24 4.97 2.23
CA TRP A 265 -10.00 5.97 3.28
C TRP A 265 -9.64 7.30 2.65
N CYS A 266 -10.37 8.34 3.04
CA CYS A 266 -10.27 9.69 2.50
C CYS A 266 -10.56 10.70 3.62
N THR A 267 -9.87 10.57 4.76
CA THR A 267 -10.00 11.48 5.91
C THR A 267 -9.02 12.64 5.84
N ASN A 268 -9.39 13.76 6.45
CA ASN A 268 -8.55 14.96 6.60
C ASN A 268 -7.99 15.51 5.27
N ASN A 269 -8.83 15.59 4.24
CA ASN A 269 -8.51 16.28 2.99
C ASN A 269 -9.24 17.62 2.96
N VAL A 270 -8.65 18.61 3.62
CA VAL A 270 -9.30 19.92 3.88
C VAL A 270 -9.60 20.74 2.62
N LEU A 271 -8.99 20.42 1.48
CA LEU A 271 -9.23 21.08 0.19
C LEU A 271 -10.22 20.31 -0.71
N LEU A 272 -10.58 19.08 -0.35
CA LEU A 272 -11.36 18.20 -1.21
C LEU A 272 -12.83 18.65 -1.22
N SER A 273 -13.32 19.01 -2.40
CA SER A 273 -14.72 19.42 -2.62
C SER A 273 -15.56 18.35 -3.26
N ASP A 274 -15.01 17.59 -4.21
CA ASP A 274 -15.76 16.64 -5.04
C ASP A 274 -15.07 15.28 -5.13
N LEU A 275 -15.83 14.22 -4.85
CA LEU A 275 -15.41 12.84 -4.96
C LEU A 275 -16.37 12.11 -5.91
N TYR A 276 -15.85 11.61 -7.03
CA TYR A 276 -16.63 10.90 -8.04
C TYR A 276 -16.45 9.40 -7.92
N ILE A 277 -17.54 8.67 -7.73
CA ILE A 277 -17.56 7.21 -7.64
C ILE A 277 -18.75 6.67 -8.45
N LYS A 278 -18.51 6.36 -9.72
CA LYS A 278 -19.44 5.63 -10.60
C LYS A 278 -19.34 4.16 -10.25
N SER A 279 -20.31 3.63 -9.54
CA SER A 279 -20.39 2.19 -9.31
C SER A 279 -21.56 1.58 -10.08
N PRO A 280 -21.37 0.50 -10.85
CA PRO A 280 -22.43 -0.45 -11.12
C PRO A 280 -22.58 -1.52 -10.01
N ASN A 281 -21.70 -1.60 -9.00
CA ASN A 281 -21.66 -2.72 -8.06
C ASN A 281 -21.53 -2.28 -6.59
N ALA A 282 -22.67 -2.17 -5.92
CA ALA A 282 -22.74 -2.22 -4.46
C ALA A 282 -22.59 -3.66 -3.95
N ASN A 283 -21.41 -4.24 -4.11
CA ASN A 283 -20.85 -5.05 -3.03
C ASN A 283 -19.95 -4.10 -2.26
N ASN A 284 -20.61 -3.36 -1.37
CA ASN A 284 -20.18 -2.25 -0.52
C ASN A 284 -18.67 -1.98 -0.45
N ILE A 285 -18.27 -0.72 -0.69
CA ILE A 285 -17.09 -0.20 0.01
C ILE A 285 -17.38 -0.41 1.50
N ILE A 286 -16.78 -1.44 2.08
CA ILE A 286 -17.06 -1.90 3.45
C ILE A 286 -16.14 -1.21 4.45
N ASN A 287 -14.93 -0.86 4.03
CA ASN A 287 -13.97 -0.15 4.86
C ASN A 287 -13.81 1.27 4.33
N GLN A 288 -14.21 2.24 5.13
CA GLN A 288 -14.18 3.63 4.68
C GLN A 288 -14.07 4.60 5.85
N ASP A 289 -13.48 5.75 5.55
CA ASP A 289 -13.42 6.88 6.46
C ASP A 289 -13.38 8.18 5.65
N PHE A 290 -14.39 9.03 5.82
CA PHE A 290 -14.50 10.34 5.16
C PHE A 290 -14.55 11.49 6.18
N THR A 291 -14.12 11.23 7.41
CA THR A 291 -14.15 12.22 8.48
C THR A 291 -13.17 13.36 8.22
N GLN A 292 -13.33 14.48 8.94
CA GLN A 292 -12.38 15.62 8.93
C GLN A 292 -12.14 16.30 7.57
N ASN A 293 -13.00 16.08 6.58
CA ASN A 293 -13.03 16.87 5.35
C ASN A 293 -13.77 18.20 5.60
N LYS A 294 -13.14 19.33 5.28
CA LYS A 294 -13.52 20.65 5.84
C LYS A 294 -14.80 21.27 5.24
N TYR A 295 -15.18 20.95 4.00
CA TYR A 295 -16.15 21.76 3.23
C TYR A 295 -17.48 21.09 2.86
N GLY A 296 -17.87 20.02 3.54
CA GLY A 296 -19.05 19.26 3.15
C GLY A 296 -18.80 18.60 1.79
N LEU A 297 -18.02 17.51 1.84
CA LEU A 297 -17.59 16.77 0.66
C LEU A 297 -18.81 16.40 -0.19
N LYS A 298 -18.77 16.77 -1.47
CA LYS A 298 -19.76 16.35 -2.45
C LYS A 298 -19.38 14.99 -2.99
N VAL A 299 -20.13 13.97 -2.64
CA VAL A 299 -19.91 12.62 -3.14
C VAL A 299 -20.87 12.39 -4.30
N HIS A 300 -20.33 12.29 -5.50
CA HIS A 300 -21.08 12.10 -6.74
C HIS A 300 -21.12 10.62 -7.08
N VAL A 301 -22.33 10.08 -7.19
CA VAL A 301 -22.56 8.66 -7.44
C VAL A 301 -23.55 8.40 -8.55
N HIS A 302 -23.50 7.19 -9.11
CA HIS A 302 -24.50 6.74 -10.05
C HIS A 302 -25.89 6.61 -9.39
N GLU A 303 -26.96 6.89 -10.14
CA GLU A 303 -28.37 6.89 -9.63
C GLU A 303 -28.73 5.58 -8.90
N ASN A 304 -28.34 4.45 -9.47
CA ASN A 304 -28.58 3.11 -8.91
C ASN A 304 -27.87 2.84 -7.57
N PHE A 305 -26.94 3.71 -7.15
CA PHE A 305 -26.18 3.58 -5.91
C PHE A 305 -26.65 4.53 -4.81
N LEU A 306 -27.55 5.48 -5.11
CA LEU A 306 -27.96 6.54 -4.18
C LEU A 306 -28.50 5.99 -2.84
N ALA A 307 -29.30 4.91 -2.88
CA ALA A 307 -29.87 4.31 -1.67
C ALA A 307 -28.79 3.74 -0.73
N ASN A 308 -27.76 3.10 -1.29
CA ASN A 308 -26.66 2.51 -0.52
C ASN A 308 -25.69 3.60 -0.03
N ALA A 309 -25.42 4.60 -0.86
CA ALA A 309 -24.61 5.77 -0.53
C ALA A 309 -25.06 6.46 0.77
N ILE A 310 -26.37 6.61 0.99
CA ILE A 310 -26.92 7.27 2.19
C ILE A 310 -26.62 6.48 3.48
N SER A 311 -26.66 5.14 3.41
CA SER A 311 -26.34 4.26 4.55
C SER A 311 -24.83 4.16 4.79
N ILE A 312 -24.06 4.19 3.70
CA ILE A 312 -22.60 4.04 3.70
C ILE A 312 -21.91 5.35 4.09
N TRP A 313 -22.43 6.51 3.71
CA TRP A 313 -21.84 7.82 4.00
C TRP A 313 -22.76 8.67 4.88
N PRO A 314 -23.02 8.24 6.13
CA PRO A 314 -23.87 8.99 7.04
C PRO A 314 -23.27 10.39 7.26
N ASN A 315 -24.17 11.38 7.32
CA ASN A 315 -23.88 12.82 7.33
C ASN A 315 -22.73 13.23 8.28
N TYR A 316 -21.51 13.34 7.74
CA TYR A 316 -20.40 14.11 8.30
C TYR A 316 -20.39 15.56 7.76
N GLY A 317 -21.56 16.09 7.39
CA GLY A 317 -21.70 17.35 6.64
C GLY A 317 -21.57 17.20 5.12
N ASN A 318 -21.45 15.97 4.62
CA ASN A 318 -21.31 15.66 3.20
C ASN A 318 -22.66 15.69 2.47
N SER A 319 -22.64 16.05 1.20
CA SER A 319 -23.83 16.01 0.33
C SER A 319 -23.64 14.94 -0.75
N ILE A 320 -24.63 14.07 -0.93
CA ILE A 320 -24.60 13.02 -1.96
C ILE A 320 -25.36 13.54 -3.19
N TYR A 321 -24.72 13.48 -4.35
CA TYR A 321 -25.28 13.90 -5.63
C TYR A 321 -25.35 12.72 -6.60
N VAL A 322 -26.36 12.74 -7.47
CA VAL A 322 -26.49 11.79 -8.57
C VAL A 322 -25.80 12.37 -9.80
N LEU A 323 -24.94 11.56 -10.43
CA LEU A 323 -24.19 11.87 -11.66
C LEU A 323 -25.06 12.04 -12.91
#